data_AF-A0A970GMX0-F1
#
_entry.id   AF-A0A970GMX0-F1
#
_cell.length_a   1.000
_cell.length_b   1.000
_cell.length_c   1.000
_cell.angle_alpha   90.00
_cell.angle_beta   90.00
_cell.angle_gamma   90.00
#
_symmetry.space_group_name_H-M   'P 1'
#
loop_
_entity.id
_entity.type
_entity.pdbx_description
1 polymer ?
#
loop_
_entity_poly.entity_id
_entity_poly.type
_entity_poly.pdbx_seq_one_letter_code
_entity_poly.pdbx_strand_id
1 'polypeptide(L)' 'MTIVTEPSCAYDSQERVRGFTERIHQGGIFVALVEARRSDLAAGVEAGRRLLSQPNRPTAVFASNELLAIGVMG' A
#
# COMPACT_ATOMS: atom_id res chain seq x y z
N MET A 1 -3.90 -9.10 3.63
CA MET A 1 -3.36 -7.74 3.95
C MET A 1 -2.90 -7.10 2.65
N THR A 2 -2.97 -5.77 2.53
CA THR A 2 -2.57 -5.06 1.31
C THR A 2 -1.61 -3.91 1.63
N ILE A 3 -0.67 -3.65 0.75
CA ILE A 3 0.27 -2.53 0.81
C ILE A 3 -0.08 -1.54 -0.30
N VAL A 4 -0.23 -0.26 0.04
CA VAL A 4 -0.31 0.85 -0.91
C VAL A 4 1.03 1.56 -0.92
N THR A 5 1.75 1.47 -2.04
CA THR A 5 3.07 2.10 -2.20
C THR A 5 3.00 3.25 -3.20
N GLU A 6 3.88 4.23 -3.03
CA GLU A 6 4.19 5.20 -4.07
C GLU A 6 4.90 4.58 -5.28
N PRO A 7 4.96 5.31 -6.43
CA PRO A 7 5.63 4.83 -7.63
C PRO A 7 7.08 4.41 -7.37
N SER A 8 7.47 3.29 -7.95
CA SER A 8 8.75 2.59 -7.75
C SER A 8 10.00 3.32 -8.28
N CYS A 9 9.94 4.63 -8.57
CA CYS A 9 11.08 5.44 -9.03
C CYS A 9 11.99 5.92 -7.88
N ALA A 10 11.57 5.82 -6.62
CA ALA A 10 12.40 6.13 -5.46
C ALA A 10 13.05 4.84 -4.91
N TYR A 11 14.37 4.70 -5.06
CA TYR A 11 15.16 3.55 -4.60
C TYR A 11 14.87 3.16 -3.13
N ASP A 12 14.69 4.16 -2.28
CA ASP A 12 14.43 4.02 -0.84
C ASP A 12 13.04 3.42 -0.50
N SER A 13 12.06 3.63 -1.37
CA SER A 13 10.69 3.12 -1.18
C SER A 13 10.61 1.63 -1.51
N GLN A 14 11.41 1.16 -2.49
CA GLN A 14 11.49 -0.26 -2.83
C GLN A 14 12.10 -1.08 -1.70
N GLU A 15 13.18 -0.60 -1.06
CA GLU A 15 13.84 -1.34 0.02
C GLU A 15 12.94 -1.45 1.25
N ARG A 16 12.20 -0.39 1.59
CA ARG A 16 11.20 -0.41 2.67
C ARG A 16 10.06 -1.38 2.40
N VAL A 17 9.48 -1.35 1.20
CA VAL A 17 8.41 -2.27 0.79
C VAL A 17 8.90 -3.72 0.78
N ARG A 18 10.12 -3.94 0.27
CA ARG A 18 10.76 -5.25 0.23
C ARG A 18 10.99 -5.82 1.62
N GLY A 19 11.66 -5.06 2.50
CA GLY A 19 11.96 -5.52 3.87
C GLY A 19 10.69 -5.82 4.68
N PHE A 20 9.65 -4.99 4.52
CA PHE A 20 8.34 -5.24 5.14
C PHE A 20 7.70 -6.53 4.61
N THR A 21 7.66 -6.70 3.29
CA THR A 21 7.06 -7.86 2.62
C THR A 21 7.80 -9.15 2.99
N GLU A 22 9.14 -9.14 3.00
CA GLU A 22 9.96 -10.28 3.41
C GLU A 22 9.67 -10.69 4.86
N ARG A 23 9.60 -9.71 5.78
CA ARG A 23 9.32 -10.00 7.20
C ARG A 23 7.91 -10.56 7.41
N ILE A 24 6.91 -10.02 6.71
CA ILE A 24 5.51 -10.46 6.83
C ILE A 24 5.34 -11.86 6.22
N HIS A 25 6.02 -12.16 5.11
CA HIS A 25 6.04 -13.50 4.51
C HIS A 25 6.70 -14.54 5.41
N GLN A 26 7.75 -14.19 6.16
CA GLN A 26 8.33 -15.09 7.17
C GLN A 26 7.34 -15.46 8.27
N GLY A 27 6.33 -14.61 8.54
CA GLY A 27 5.22 -14.90 9.44
C GLY A 27 4.05 -15.66 8.81
N GLY A 28 4.17 -16.12 7.56
CA GLY A 28 3.11 -16.85 6.85
C GLY A 28 1.97 -15.98 6.33
N ILE A 29 2.11 -14.65 6.39
CA ILE A 29 1.09 -13.71 5.90
C ILE A 29 1.48 -13.28 4.49
N PHE A 30 0.59 -13.49 3.52
CA PHE A 30 0.77 -12.99 2.17
C PHE A 30 0.12 -11.60 2.00
N VAL A 31 0.84 -10.72 1.32
CA VAL A 31 0.41 -9.33 1.07
C VAL A 31 0.21 -9.08 -0.42
N ALA A 32 -0.87 -8.39 -0.76
CA ALA A 32 -1.05 -7.83 -2.10
C ALA A 32 -0.37 -6.45 -2.15
N LEU A 33 0.29 -6.12 -3.27
CA LEU A 33 0.87 -4.80 -3.51
C LEU A 33 -0.02 -4.00 -4.45
N VAL A 34 -0.30 -2.75 -4.09
CA VAL A 34 -0.94 -1.76 -4.95
C VAL A 34 -0.03 -0.55 -5.08
N GLU A 35 0.43 -0.30 -6.29
CA GLU A 35 1.20 0.92 -6.59
C GLU A 35 0.21 2.07 -6.89
N ALA A 36 0.35 3.14 -6.12
CA ALA A 36 -0.34 4.41 -6.32
C ALA A 36 0.34 5.21 -7.43
N ARG A 37 -0.40 6.05 -8.13
CA ARG A 37 0.13 6.85 -9.25
C ARG A 37 1.11 7.94 -8.80
N ARG A 38 1.02 8.39 -7.55
CA ARG A 38 1.78 9.46 -6.92
C ARG A 38 1.86 9.24 -5.40
N SER A 39 2.69 10.02 -4.72
CA SER A 39 2.82 10.05 -3.25
C SER A 39 1.93 11.11 -2.58
N ASP A 40 0.79 11.47 -3.19
CA ASP A 40 -0.10 12.53 -2.71
C ASP A 40 -1.41 11.99 -2.12
N LEU A 41 -2.15 12.86 -1.42
CA LEU A 41 -3.43 12.51 -0.79
C LEU A 41 -4.44 11.95 -1.82
N ALA A 42 -4.52 12.56 -3.00
CA ALA A 42 -5.46 12.16 -4.04
C ALA A 42 -5.18 10.74 -4.56
N ALA A 43 -3.91 10.37 -4.70
CA ALA A 43 -3.50 9.03 -5.05
C ALA A 43 -3.86 8.01 -3.95
N GLY A 44 -3.80 8.42 -2.68
CA GLY A 44 -4.27 7.63 -1.54
C GLY A 44 -5.78 7.33 -1.62
N VAL A 45 -6.60 8.36 -1.89
CA VAL A 45 -8.06 8.21 -2.05
C VAL A 45 -8.40 7.26 -3.19
N GLU A 46 -7.74 7.43 -4.34
CA GLU A 46 -7.97 6.57 -5.51
C GLU A 46 -7.59 5.11 -5.20
N ALA A 47 -6.44 4.88 -4.55
CA ALA A 47 -6.02 3.55 -4.12
C ALA A 47 -7.03 2.95 -3.12
N GLY A 48 -7.48 3.73 -2.14
CA GLY A 48 -8.50 3.33 -1.16
C GLY A 48 -9.81 2.90 -1.83
N ARG A 49 -10.35 3.71 -2.75
CA ARG A 49 -11.56 3.37 -3.51
C ARG A 49 -11.41 2.06 -4.27
N ARG A 50 -10.29 1.88 -4.98
CA ARG A 50 -10.00 0.65 -5.73
C ARG A 50 -9.87 -0.59 -4.83
N LEU A 51 -9.35 -0.43 -3.61
CA LEU A 51 -9.24 -1.53 -2.65
C LEU A 51 -10.59 -1.91 -2.05
N LEU A 52 -11.37 -0.91 -1.64
CA LEU A 52 -12.67 -1.13 -0.98
C LEU A 52 -13.77 -1.55 -1.96
N SER A 53 -13.59 -1.28 -3.26
CA SER A 53 -14.50 -1.76 -4.31
C SER A 53 -14.31 -3.24 -4.67
N GLN A 54 -13.24 -3.89 -4.22
CA GLN A 54 -12.99 -5.30 -4.53
C GLN A 54 -13.92 -6.23 -3.71
N PRO A 55 -14.30 -7.40 -4.26
CA PRO A 55 -15.09 -8.39 -3.53
C PRO A 55 -14.32 -8.93 -2.32
N ASN A 56 -13.00 -9.08 -2.45
CA ASN A 56 -12.12 -9.49 -1.36
C ASN A 56 -11.45 -8.25 -0.75
N ARG A 57 -12.18 -7.53 0.09
CA ARG A 57 -11.67 -6.32 0.74
C ARG A 57 -10.53 -6.65 1.72
N PRO A 58 -9.45 -5.85 1.73
CA PRO A 58 -8.38 -6.05 2.71
C PRO A 58 -8.88 -5.76 4.13
N THR A 59 -8.45 -6.58 5.08
CA THR A 59 -8.70 -6.35 6.52
C THR A 59 -7.70 -5.40 7.17
N ALA A 60 -6.58 -5.12 6.50
CA ALA A 60 -5.55 -4.19 6.91
C ALA A 60 -4.82 -3.63 5.69
N VAL A 61 -4.50 -2.35 5.73
CA VAL A 61 -3.72 -1.64 4.70
C VAL A 61 -2.48 -1.03 5.33
N PHE A 62 -1.32 -1.30 4.74
CA PHE A 62 -0.07 -0.60 5.03
C PHE A 62 0.20 0.41 3.93
N ALA A 63 0.30 1.69 4.25
CA ALA A 63 0.64 2.74 3.29
C ALA A 63 2.11 3.12 3.42
N SER A 64 2.81 3.34 2.29
CA SER A 64 4.24 3.68 2.30
C SER A 64 4.54 5.07 2.86
N ASN A 65 3.54 5.95 2.94
CA ASN A 65 3.63 7.27 3.55
C ASN A 65 2.28 7.71 4.16
N GLU A 66 2.32 8.78 4.95
CA GLU A 66 1.16 9.29 5.72
C GLU A 66 0.08 9.90 4.81
N LEU A 67 0.45 10.56 3.71
CA LEU A 67 -0.52 11.16 2.78
C LEU A 67 -1.35 10.09 2.09
N LEU A 68 -0.72 8.98 1.68
CA LEU A 68 -1.42 7.81 1.16
C LEU A 68 -2.31 7.19 2.23
N ALA A 69 -1.82 7.06 3.47
CA ALA A 69 -2.61 6.53 4.60
C ALA A 69 -3.88 7.35 4.85
N ILE A 70 -3.74 8.68 4.95
CA ILE A 70 -4.86 9.61 5.13
C ILE A 70 -5.84 9.51 3.96
N GLY A 71 -5.32 9.45 2.73
CA GLY A 71 -6.16 9.32 1.54
C GLY A 71 -6.95 8.01 1.51
N VAL A 72 -6.34 6.89 1.91
CA VAL A 72 -7.02 5.58 1.98
C VAL A 72 -8.16 5.57 3.01
N MET A 73 -8.07 6.37 4.07
CA MET A 73 -9.11 6.47 5.11
C MET A 73 -10.30 7.38 4.71
N GLY A 74 -10.15 8.19 3.67
CA GLY A 74 -11.12 9.21 3.24
C GLY A 74 -12.15 8.76 2.22
#